data_AF-A0A821QH57-F1
#
_entry.id   AF-A0A821QH57-F1
#
_cell.length_a   1.000
_cell.length_b   1.000
_cell.length_c   1.000
_cell.angle_alpha   90.00
_cell.angle_beta   90.00
_cell.angle_gamma   90.00
#
_symmetry.space_group_name_H-M   'P 1'
#
loop_
_entity.id
_entity.type
_entity.pdbx_description
1 polymer ?
#
loop_
_entity_poly.entity_id
_entity_poly.type
_entity_poly.pdbx_seq_one_letter_code
_entity_poly.pdbx_strand_id
1 'polypeptide(L)'
;MAFVKYLFYILLLYGTISLTLTIKRRPLVFVLCLKGFRWDLPYSYSYLPHFRRLATIGSRALWVESEFGGSQTNILSLMSGLHVEHHGRRDFFETIPVINEHVGGHTRLFHWPWFDRQRNHSTYEYLRSGRKGQPEIIETYLNHGRMSLQRLIRYLTSMINSLIDDNDRTNLIMSFIDEPFTTLIRHGIHSDSIRRTMLNIDRLIGRLLSVTIKQNINLIILGDHGIENIDCRQALNLYNIISQRQLNLYTDQYSGTSFSFVVYPKSGYLKKQSFFFLF
;
A
#
# COMPACT_ATOMS: atom_id res chain seq x y z
N MET A 1 53.29 -3.18 -30.73
CA MET A 1 51.93 -2.70 -31.08
C MET A 1 50.83 -3.76 -30.94
N ALA A 2 51.02 -5.00 -31.40
CA ALA A 2 49.99 -6.04 -31.30
C ALA A 2 49.61 -6.40 -29.84
N PHE A 3 50.61 -6.56 -28.96
CA PHE A 3 50.39 -6.88 -27.53
C PHE A 3 49.48 -5.87 -26.80
N VAL A 4 49.67 -4.57 -27.05
CA VAL A 4 48.86 -3.50 -26.45
C VAL A 4 47.40 -3.57 -26.94
N LYS A 5 47.17 -3.94 -28.21
CA LYS A 5 45.82 -4.15 -28.75
C LYS A 5 45.14 -5.36 -28.08
N TYR A 6 45.84 -6.48 -27.91
CA TYR A 6 45.28 -7.65 -27.23
C TYR A 6 44.94 -7.38 -25.77
N LEU A 7 45.80 -6.64 -25.05
CA LEU A 7 45.53 -6.23 -23.67
C LEU A 7 44.28 -5.34 -23.57
N PHE A 8 44.12 -4.40 -24.50
CA PHE A 8 42.93 -3.56 -24.58
C PHE A 8 41.65 -4.38 -24.79
N TYR A 9 41.65 -5.34 -25.72
CA TYR A 9 40.49 -6.21 -25.96
C TYR A 9 40.17 -7.11 -24.76
N ILE A 10 41.17 -7.62 -24.06
CA ILE A 10 40.97 -8.41 -22.84
C ILE A 10 40.34 -7.55 -21.74
N LEU A 11 40.82 -6.32 -21.54
CA LEU A 11 40.24 -5.39 -20.57
C LEU A 11 38.80 -4.99 -20.93
N LEU A 12 38.50 -4.83 -22.22
CA LEU A 12 37.15 -4.52 -22.71
C LEU A 12 36.19 -5.71 -22.54
N LEU A 13 36.67 -6.93 -22.81
CA LEU A 13 35.94 -8.17 -22.58
C LEU A 13 35.69 -8.39 -21.08
N TYR A 14 36.70 -8.17 -20.24
CA TYR A 14 36.56 -8.29 -18.79
C TYR A 14 35.61 -7.23 -18.24
N GLY A 15 35.71 -5.98 -18.71
CA GLY A 15 34.81 -4.88 -18.33
C GLY A 15 33.35 -5.17 -18.72
N THR A 16 33.11 -5.72 -19.91
CA THR A 16 31.77 -6.09 -20.38
C THR A 16 31.18 -7.30 -19.65
N ILE A 17 31.99 -8.31 -19.32
CA ILE A 17 31.58 -9.47 -18.50
C ILE A 17 31.28 -9.02 -17.06
N SER A 18 32.14 -8.21 -16.45
CA SER A 18 31.89 -7.67 -15.09
C SER A 18 30.66 -6.77 -15.05
N LEU A 19 30.41 -5.95 -16.08
CA LEU A 19 29.20 -5.13 -16.17
C LEU A 19 27.94 -5.99 -16.29
N THR A 20 27.96 -7.04 -17.12
CA THR A 20 26.81 -7.95 -17.28
C THR A 20 26.55 -8.82 -16.05
N LEU A 21 27.58 -9.16 -15.26
CA LEU A 21 27.45 -9.86 -13.98
C LEU A 21 26.95 -8.95 -12.84
N THR A 22 27.25 -7.64 -12.89
CA THR A 22 26.84 -6.68 -11.85
C THR A 22 25.40 -6.19 -12.04
N ILE A 23 24.85 -6.29 -13.24
CA ILE A 23 23.41 -6.07 -13.48
C ILE A 23 22.66 -7.25 -12.85
N LYS A 24 22.38 -7.15 -11.54
CA LYS A 24 21.30 -7.90 -10.88
C LYS A 24 20.07 -7.65 -11.76
N ARG A 25 19.63 -8.67 -12.50
CA ARG A 25 18.82 -8.49 -13.71
C ARG A 25 17.53 -7.69 -13.50
N ARG A 26 17.04 -7.55 -12.26
CA ARG A 26 15.92 -6.69 -11.87
C ARG A 26 16.08 -6.21 -10.42
N PRO A 27 16.05 -4.89 -10.13
CA PRO A 27 16.01 -4.43 -8.75
C PRO A 27 14.67 -4.83 -8.11
N LEU A 28 14.73 -5.37 -6.90
CA LEU A 28 13.54 -5.66 -6.10
C LEU A 28 13.03 -4.36 -5.49
N VAL A 29 11.74 -4.09 -5.63
CA VAL A 29 11.03 -3.00 -4.97
C VAL A 29 10.16 -3.58 -3.86
N PHE A 30 10.31 -3.06 -2.65
CA PHE A 30 9.43 -3.35 -1.53
C PHE A 30 8.65 -2.10 -1.13
N VAL A 31 7.34 -2.11 -1.33
CA VAL A 31 6.39 -1.11 -0.87
C VAL A 31 5.78 -1.55 0.46
N LEU A 32 5.93 -0.72 1.50
CA LEU A 32 5.20 -0.82 2.76
C LEU A 32 4.19 0.32 2.86
N CYS A 33 2.91 -0.02 2.79
CA CYS A 33 1.79 0.88 2.93
C CYS A 33 1.24 0.83 4.37
N LEU A 34 1.27 1.98 5.05
CA LEU A 34 0.80 2.17 6.42
C LEU A 34 -0.61 2.76 6.38
N LYS A 35 -1.63 2.07 6.90
CA LYS A 35 -3.00 2.58 6.85
C LYS A 35 -3.15 3.87 7.65
N GLY A 36 -3.82 4.88 7.09
CA GLY A 36 -4.12 6.14 7.78
C GLY A 36 -2.87 6.95 8.15
N PHE A 37 -1.74 6.70 7.48
CA PHE A 37 -0.48 7.34 7.77
C PHE A 37 -0.42 8.74 7.16
N ARG A 38 -0.85 9.73 7.95
CA ARG A 38 -0.81 11.14 7.58
C ARG A 38 0.63 11.65 7.50
N TRP A 39 0.88 12.55 6.54
CA TRP A 39 2.21 13.05 6.16
C TRP A 39 3.03 13.65 7.32
N ASP A 40 2.36 14.17 8.34
CA ASP A 40 2.96 14.85 9.49
C ASP A 40 3.32 13.87 10.63
N LEU A 41 2.74 12.67 10.69
CA LEU A 41 2.93 11.72 11.80
C LEU A 41 4.41 11.45 12.14
N PRO A 42 5.34 11.33 11.18
CA PRO A 42 6.75 11.13 11.49
C PRO A 42 7.43 12.28 12.23
N TYR A 43 6.81 13.46 12.22
CA TYR A 43 7.34 14.71 12.74
C TYR A 43 6.53 15.25 13.92
N SER A 44 5.25 14.85 14.01
CA SER A 44 4.34 15.30 15.05
C SER A 44 4.59 14.62 16.41
N TYR A 45 5.23 13.45 16.44
CA TYR A 45 5.36 12.65 17.67
C TYR A 45 6.75 12.04 17.84
N SER A 46 7.44 12.46 18.90
CA SER A 46 8.72 11.90 19.34
C SER A 46 9.83 11.91 18.27
N TYR A 47 11.06 11.65 18.70
CA TYR A 47 12.15 11.46 17.75
C TYR A 47 12.07 10.06 17.12
N LEU A 48 11.81 10.01 15.81
CA LEU A 48 11.75 8.78 15.01
C LEU A 48 13.01 8.67 14.11
N PRO A 49 14.13 8.12 14.64
CA PRO A 49 15.42 8.13 13.96
C PRO A 49 15.45 7.35 12.66
N HIS A 50 14.69 6.26 12.51
CA HIS A 50 14.73 5.44 11.32
C HIS A 50 13.96 6.07 10.16
N PHE A 51 12.82 6.71 10.42
CA PHE A 51 12.16 7.59 9.45
C PHE A 51 13.08 8.73 9.00
N ARG A 52 13.75 9.41 9.96
CA ARG A 52 14.70 10.48 9.62
C ARG A 52 15.86 9.96 8.78
N ARG A 53 16.44 8.81 9.15
CA ARG A 53 17.53 8.18 8.41
C ARG A 53 17.09 7.83 7.00
N LEU A 54 15.93 7.20 6.82
CA LEU A 54 15.36 6.87 5.51
C LEU A 54 15.23 8.13 4.64
N ALA A 55 14.69 9.21 5.20
CA ALA A 55 14.55 10.49 4.49
C ALA A 55 15.90 11.16 4.18
N THR A 56 16.93 10.93 5.00
CA THR A 56 18.27 11.53 4.83
C THR A 56 19.09 10.81 3.77
N ILE A 57 18.98 9.48 3.69
CA ILE A 57 19.76 8.66 2.75
C ILE A 57 18.98 8.30 1.48
N GLY A 58 17.70 8.67 1.41
CA GLY A 58 16.78 8.36 0.32
C GLY A 58 16.09 9.61 -0.22
N SER A 59 14.96 9.41 -0.88
CA SER A 59 14.09 10.48 -1.38
C SER A 59 12.83 10.59 -0.53
N ARG A 60 12.35 11.81 -0.32
CA ARG A 60 11.14 12.08 0.47
C ARG A 60 10.29 13.17 -0.18
N ALA A 61 9.02 12.86 -0.39
CA ALA A 61 7.99 13.85 -0.70
C ALA A 61 7.49 14.57 0.56
N LEU A 62 7.03 15.83 0.42
CA LEU A 62 6.42 16.55 1.54
C LEU A 62 5.11 15.87 2.00
N TRP A 63 4.27 15.52 1.04
CA TRP A 63 3.10 14.65 1.18
C TRP A 63 2.82 13.97 -0.17
N VAL A 64 1.92 12.99 -0.17
CA VAL A 64 1.37 12.37 -1.37
C VAL A 64 -0.14 12.56 -1.32
N GLU A 65 -0.72 13.00 -2.43
CA GLU A 65 -2.17 13.16 -2.55
C GLU A 65 -2.82 11.80 -2.77
N SER A 66 -3.82 11.50 -1.95
CA SER A 66 -4.64 10.30 -2.06
C SER A 66 -5.80 10.53 -3.03
N GLU A 67 -6.22 9.47 -3.72
CA GLU A 67 -7.49 9.46 -4.43
C GLU A 67 -8.66 9.69 -3.49
N PHE A 68 -9.73 10.26 -4.04
CA PHE A 68 -10.97 10.46 -3.30
C PHE A 68 -11.59 9.11 -2.91
N GLY A 69 -11.71 8.86 -1.60
CA GLY A 69 -12.30 7.64 -1.06
C GLY A 69 -11.51 7.08 0.12
N GLY A 70 -11.76 5.81 0.45
CA GLY A 70 -11.11 5.13 1.57
C GLY A 70 -9.91 4.26 1.17
N SER A 71 -9.42 3.48 2.14
CA SER A 71 -8.24 2.60 1.96
C SER A 71 -8.34 1.68 0.75
N GLN A 72 -9.47 1.01 0.56
CA GLN A 72 -9.60 0.05 -0.54
C GLN A 72 -9.44 0.72 -1.90
N THR A 73 -10.02 1.90 -2.07
CA THR A 73 -9.86 2.71 -3.28
C THR A 73 -8.39 3.05 -3.47
N ASN A 74 -7.81 3.77 -2.51
CA ASN A 74 -6.45 4.28 -2.62
C ASN A 74 -5.39 3.19 -2.82
N ILE A 75 -5.58 2.02 -2.22
CA ILE A 75 -4.68 0.88 -2.41
C ILE A 75 -4.78 0.34 -3.84
N LEU A 76 -6.00 0.22 -4.38
CA LEU A 76 -6.18 -0.19 -5.78
C LEU A 76 -5.55 0.84 -6.72
N SER A 77 -5.70 2.13 -6.44
CA SER A 77 -5.07 3.21 -7.22
C SER A 77 -3.55 3.16 -7.13
N LEU A 78 -2.98 2.97 -5.94
CA LEU A 78 -1.54 2.80 -5.74
C LEU A 78 -0.98 1.63 -6.55
N MET A 79 -1.73 0.54 -6.60
CA MET A 79 -1.29 -0.69 -7.23
C MET A 79 -1.51 -0.72 -8.75
N SER A 80 -2.54 -0.04 -9.25
CA SER A 80 -2.87 0.02 -10.69
C SER A 80 -2.32 1.27 -11.37
N GLY A 81 -2.05 2.35 -10.65
CA GLY A 81 -1.77 3.66 -11.24
C GLY A 81 -2.99 4.30 -11.93
N LEU A 82 -4.21 3.80 -11.66
CA LEU A 82 -5.45 4.32 -12.23
C LEU A 82 -6.24 5.10 -11.17
N HIS A 83 -7.04 6.06 -11.62
CA HIS A 83 -7.99 6.78 -10.77
C HIS A 83 -9.14 5.88 -10.28
N VAL A 84 -9.82 6.29 -9.21
CA VAL A 84 -10.95 5.56 -8.61
C VAL A 84 -12.06 5.18 -9.60
N GLU A 85 -12.33 6.06 -10.56
CA GLU A 85 -13.35 5.88 -11.59
C GLU A 85 -12.96 4.83 -12.65
N HIS A 86 -11.67 4.55 -12.80
CA HIS A 86 -11.14 3.65 -13.82
C HIS A 86 -10.84 2.26 -13.29
N HIS A 87 -10.26 2.11 -12.09
CA HIS A 87 -9.89 0.78 -11.58
C HIS A 87 -11.07 -0.02 -11.00
N GLY A 88 -12.31 0.42 -11.20
CA GLY A 88 -13.53 -0.12 -10.58
C GLY A 88 -13.54 -1.65 -10.42
N ARG A 89 -13.00 -2.13 -9.28
CA ARG A 89 -12.76 -3.51 -8.80
C ARG A 89 -12.27 -4.61 -9.76
N ARG A 90 -12.45 -4.52 -11.08
CA ARG A 90 -12.21 -5.60 -12.04
C ARG A 90 -10.81 -5.57 -12.67
N ASP A 91 -10.28 -4.39 -12.96
CA ASP A 91 -9.11 -4.25 -13.86
C ASP A 91 -7.75 -4.29 -13.15
N PHE A 92 -7.75 -4.26 -11.81
CA PHE A 92 -6.53 -4.32 -11.00
C PHE A 92 -5.58 -5.48 -11.34
N PHE A 93 -6.17 -6.67 -11.57
CA PHE A 93 -5.39 -7.88 -11.88
C PHE A 93 -4.80 -7.86 -13.27
N GLU A 94 -5.24 -6.99 -14.17
CA GLU A 94 -4.60 -6.84 -15.47
C GLU A 94 -3.54 -5.75 -15.38
N THR A 95 -3.77 -4.72 -14.56
CA THR A 95 -2.82 -3.61 -14.43
C THR A 95 -1.52 -3.99 -13.72
N ILE A 96 -1.57 -4.72 -12.60
CA ILE A 96 -0.32 -5.19 -11.93
C ILE A 96 0.51 -6.06 -12.88
N PRO A 97 -0.06 -7.09 -13.55
CA PRO A 97 0.63 -7.83 -14.60
C PRO A 97 1.21 -6.98 -15.69
N VAL A 98 0.47 -6.00 -16.22
CA VAL A 98 1.00 -5.09 -17.25
C VAL A 98 2.24 -4.36 -16.73
N ILE A 99 2.20 -3.76 -15.53
CA ILE A 99 3.39 -3.13 -14.92
C ILE A 99 4.55 -4.13 -14.87
N ASN A 100 4.27 -5.35 -14.42
CA ASN A 100 5.26 -6.41 -14.27
C ASN A 100 5.79 -7.03 -15.56
N GLU A 101 4.99 -7.12 -16.61
CA GLU A 101 5.39 -7.64 -17.92
C GLU A 101 6.41 -6.69 -18.55
N HIS A 102 6.18 -5.38 -18.42
CA HIS A 102 7.12 -4.35 -18.88
C HIS A 102 8.46 -4.42 -18.13
N VAL A 103 8.46 -4.77 -16.84
CA VAL A 103 9.70 -4.97 -16.04
C VAL A 103 10.19 -6.43 -16.02
N GLY A 104 9.43 -7.35 -16.61
CA GLY A 104 9.68 -8.78 -16.74
C GLY A 104 9.62 -9.65 -15.47
N GLY A 105 9.04 -9.21 -14.35
CA GLY A 105 9.12 -9.91 -13.05
C GLY A 105 7.81 -10.39 -12.44
N HIS A 106 7.88 -10.86 -11.18
CA HIS A 106 6.75 -11.40 -10.42
C HIS A 106 6.36 -10.47 -9.25
N THR A 107 5.06 -10.32 -9.00
CA THR A 107 4.53 -9.51 -7.89
C THR A 107 4.04 -10.43 -6.79
N ARG A 108 4.46 -10.14 -5.56
CA ARG A 108 3.91 -10.77 -4.36
C ARG A 108 3.20 -9.73 -3.51
N LEU A 109 1.94 -9.99 -3.20
CA LEU A 109 1.10 -9.16 -2.35
C LEU A 109 1.04 -9.77 -0.96
N PHE A 110 1.62 -9.09 0.01
CA PHE A 110 1.70 -9.53 1.40
C PHE A 110 0.70 -8.76 2.24
N HIS A 111 -0.09 -9.49 3.02
CA HIS A 111 -1.07 -8.90 3.92
C HIS A 111 -1.98 -7.88 3.22
N TRP A 112 -3.10 -8.37 2.68
CA TRP A 112 -4.19 -7.52 2.22
C TRP A 112 -5.34 -7.56 3.24
N PRO A 113 -5.26 -6.79 4.34
CA PRO A 113 -6.19 -6.91 5.49
C PRO A 113 -7.67 -6.71 5.14
N TRP A 114 -7.95 -6.10 3.99
CA TRP A 114 -9.30 -5.76 3.54
C TRP A 114 -9.72 -6.50 2.27
N PHE A 115 -8.94 -7.51 1.85
CA PHE A 115 -9.37 -8.46 0.84
C PHE A 115 -10.37 -9.42 1.48
N ASP A 116 -11.65 -9.23 1.17
CA ASP A 116 -12.69 -10.13 1.65
C ASP A 116 -12.59 -11.47 0.92
N ARG A 117 -11.84 -12.40 1.50
CA ARG A 117 -11.65 -13.75 0.96
C ARG A 117 -12.97 -14.47 0.76
N GLN A 118 -13.95 -14.30 1.66
CA GLN A 118 -15.22 -15.01 1.58
C GLN A 118 -16.03 -14.51 0.37
N ARG A 119 -16.10 -13.19 0.17
CA ARG A 119 -16.79 -12.60 -0.99
C ARG A 119 -16.02 -12.77 -2.31
N ASN A 120 -14.70 -12.98 -2.26
CA ASN A 120 -13.84 -13.09 -3.44
C ASN A 120 -13.10 -14.44 -3.51
N HIS A 121 -13.74 -15.54 -3.07
CA HIS A 121 -13.08 -16.84 -2.91
C HIS A 121 -12.46 -17.39 -4.20
N SER A 122 -13.14 -17.24 -5.34
CA SER A 122 -12.62 -17.67 -6.65
C SER A 122 -11.35 -16.89 -7.04
N THR A 123 -11.41 -15.56 -6.90
CA THR A 123 -10.28 -14.65 -7.11
C THR A 123 -9.12 -14.99 -6.17
N TYR A 124 -9.43 -15.25 -4.90
CA TYR A 124 -8.44 -15.66 -3.91
C TYR A 124 -7.67 -16.94 -4.32
N GLU A 125 -8.40 -18.03 -4.58
CA GLU A 125 -7.78 -19.32 -4.90
C GLU A 125 -7.00 -19.24 -6.22
N TYR A 126 -7.48 -18.43 -7.16
CA TYR A 126 -6.75 -18.13 -8.39
C TYR A 126 -5.39 -17.45 -8.10
N LEU A 127 -5.35 -16.45 -7.22
CA LEU A 127 -4.15 -15.66 -6.92
C LEU A 127 -3.16 -16.36 -5.99
N ARG A 128 -3.65 -17.15 -5.02
CA ARG A 128 -2.79 -17.92 -4.11
C ARG A 128 -1.95 -18.96 -4.86
N SER A 129 -2.40 -19.37 -6.05
CA SER A 129 -1.68 -20.36 -6.87
C SER A 129 -0.46 -19.81 -7.61
N GLY A 130 -0.24 -18.48 -7.61
CA GLY A 130 0.96 -17.85 -8.18
C GLY A 130 1.16 -18.13 -9.68
N ARG A 131 0.08 -18.12 -10.48
CA ARG A 131 0.16 -18.38 -11.93
C ARG A 131 1.09 -17.37 -12.61
N LYS A 132 1.82 -17.85 -13.62
CA LYS A 132 2.76 -17.04 -14.40
C LYS A 132 2.08 -15.79 -14.95
N GLY A 133 2.65 -14.61 -14.61
CA GLY A 133 2.16 -13.31 -15.05
C GLY A 133 1.13 -12.67 -14.11
N GLN A 134 0.69 -13.33 -13.04
CA GLN A 134 -0.30 -12.80 -12.10
C GLN A 134 0.32 -12.54 -10.72
N PRO A 135 -0.17 -11.55 -9.95
CA PRO A 135 0.29 -11.36 -8.59
C PRO A 135 -0.05 -12.57 -7.71
N GLU A 136 0.89 -12.98 -6.88
CA GLU A 136 0.69 -14.00 -5.86
C GLU A 136 0.29 -13.36 -4.54
N ILE A 137 -0.90 -13.68 -4.02
CA ILE A 137 -1.28 -13.28 -2.66
C ILE A 137 -0.63 -14.25 -1.68
N ILE A 138 0.25 -13.72 -0.83
CA ILE A 138 0.86 -14.45 0.27
C ILE A 138 0.18 -13.99 1.54
N GLU A 139 -0.87 -14.73 1.90
CA GLU A 139 -1.66 -14.41 3.07
C GLU A 139 -0.97 -14.90 4.34
N THR A 140 -0.62 -13.95 5.20
CA THR A 140 -0.01 -14.20 6.50
C THR A 140 -1.03 -14.33 7.64
N TYR A 141 -2.32 -14.10 7.36
CA TYR A 141 -3.38 -13.92 8.37
C TYR A 141 -4.47 -15.00 8.35
N LEU A 142 -4.23 -16.13 7.70
CA LEU A 142 -5.32 -17.10 7.47
C LEU A 142 -5.93 -17.75 8.71
N ASN A 143 -5.26 -17.79 9.87
CA ASN A 143 -5.77 -18.57 10.99
C ASN A 143 -5.86 -17.88 12.37
N HIS A 144 -5.18 -16.76 12.64
CA HIS A 144 -5.14 -16.21 14.02
C HIS A 144 -5.11 -14.69 14.08
N GLY A 145 -6.29 -14.04 14.00
CA GLY A 145 -6.49 -12.65 14.41
C GLY A 145 -5.52 -11.61 13.81
N ARG A 146 -5.57 -10.37 14.32
CA ARG A 146 -4.58 -9.35 13.97
C ARG A 146 -3.20 -9.77 14.50
N MET A 147 -2.27 -10.11 13.61
CA MET A 147 -0.84 -10.31 13.92
C MET A 147 -0.28 -9.07 14.64
N SER A 148 0.41 -9.29 15.76
CA SER A 148 1.12 -8.20 16.43
C SER A 148 2.23 -7.64 15.53
N LEU A 149 2.52 -6.35 15.68
CA LEU A 149 3.59 -5.67 14.94
C LEU A 149 4.95 -6.39 15.05
N GLN A 150 5.24 -7.00 16.21
CA GLN A 150 6.45 -7.80 16.42
C GLN A 150 6.50 -9.08 15.57
N ARG A 151 5.37 -9.78 15.43
CA ARG A 151 5.29 -10.99 14.60
C ARG A 151 5.37 -10.63 13.11
N LEU A 152 4.78 -9.51 12.71
CA LEU A 152 4.91 -8.97 11.36
C LEU A 152 6.38 -8.68 11.02
N ILE A 153 7.10 -8.00 11.91
CA ILE A 153 8.53 -7.72 11.75
C ILE A 153 9.32 -9.00 11.48
N ARG A 154 9.13 -10.05 12.30
CA ARG A 154 9.84 -11.33 12.14
C ARG A 154 9.53 -11.96 10.79
N TYR A 155 8.26 -11.96 10.39
CA TYR A 155 7.83 -12.53 9.13
C TYR A 155 8.44 -11.80 7.94
N LEU A 156 8.30 -10.47 7.88
CA LEU A 156 8.86 -9.65 6.80
C LEU A 156 10.37 -9.82 6.68
N THR A 157 11.08 -9.87 7.82
CA THR A 157 12.54 -10.06 7.83
C THR A 157 12.93 -11.44 7.28
N SER A 158 12.26 -12.51 7.75
CA SER A 158 12.53 -13.88 7.30
C SER A 158 12.27 -14.05 5.80
N MET A 159 11.19 -13.48 5.31
CA MET A 159 10.75 -13.53 3.93
C MET A 159 11.69 -12.78 2.99
N ILE A 160 12.11 -11.55 3.34
CA ILE A 160 13.05 -10.82 2.49
C ILE A 160 14.36 -11.61 2.33
N ASN A 161 14.81 -12.31 3.37
CA ASN A 161 15.98 -13.17 3.27
C ASN A 161 15.72 -14.37 2.34
N SER A 162 14.59 -15.07 2.48
CA SER A 162 14.30 -16.26 1.64
C SER A 162 14.18 -15.94 0.15
N LEU A 163 13.59 -14.79 -0.21
CA LEU A 163 13.45 -14.37 -1.61
C LEU A 163 14.80 -14.20 -2.34
N ILE A 164 15.87 -14.02 -1.58
CA ILE A 164 17.22 -13.81 -2.11
C ILE A 164 17.94 -15.14 -2.31
N ASP A 165 17.65 -16.11 -1.44
CA ASP A 165 18.28 -17.43 -1.46
C ASP A 165 17.74 -18.31 -2.61
N ASP A 166 16.48 -18.12 -3.02
CA ASP A 166 15.78 -19.03 -3.95
C ASP A 166 15.91 -18.67 -5.45
N ASN A 167 16.76 -17.71 -5.84
CA ASN A 167 16.79 -17.15 -7.21
C ASN A 167 15.39 -16.78 -7.72
N ASP A 168 14.57 -16.23 -6.81
CA ASP A 168 13.17 -15.92 -7.05
C ASP A 168 13.04 -14.78 -8.08
N ARG A 169 12.01 -14.86 -8.94
CA ARG A 169 11.76 -13.85 -9.98
C ARG A 169 10.98 -12.62 -9.48
N THR A 170 10.69 -12.57 -8.18
CA THR A 170 9.98 -11.46 -7.55
C THR A 170 10.80 -10.20 -7.66
N ASN A 171 10.18 -9.17 -8.21
CA ASN A 171 10.76 -7.83 -8.33
C ASN A 171 9.85 -6.75 -7.72
N LEU A 172 8.62 -7.10 -7.33
CA LEU A 172 7.73 -6.22 -6.57
C LEU A 172 7.11 -6.98 -5.39
N ILE A 173 7.28 -6.39 -4.21
CA ILE A 173 6.62 -6.79 -2.96
C ILE A 173 5.78 -5.60 -2.52
N MET A 174 4.50 -5.83 -2.24
CA MET A 174 3.65 -4.84 -1.60
C MET A 174 3.11 -5.40 -0.31
N SER A 175 3.30 -4.67 0.80
CA SER A 175 2.76 -5.02 2.11
C SER A 175 1.94 -3.89 2.68
N PHE A 176 0.75 -4.21 3.18
CA PHE A 176 -0.16 -3.24 3.81
C PHE A 176 -0.24 -3.55 5.28
N ILE A 177 -0.30 -2.55 6.17
CA ILE A 177 -0.49 -2.80 7.60
C ILE A 177 -1.56 -1.87 8.17
N ASP A 178 -2.35 -2.39 9.12
CA ASP A 178 -3.48 -1.70 9.76
C ASP A 178 -3.06 -0.54 10.70
N GLU A 179 -1.79 -0.45 11.06
CA GLU A 179 -1.24 0.62 11.92
C GLU A 179 -0.57 1.71 11.05
N PRO A 180 -0.63 2.99 11.44
CA PRO A 180 -1.11 3.51 12.73
C PRO A 180 -2.63 3.67 12.85
N PHE A 181 -3.41 3.47 11.77
CA PHE A 181 -4.85 3.73 11.77
C PHE A 181 -5.62 3.06 12.92
N THR A 182 -5.34 1.78 13.20
CA THR A 182 -6.03 1.06 14.28
C THR A 182 -5.85 1.72 15.65
N THR A 183 -4.64 2.21 15.95
CA THR A 183 -4.39 2.97 17.17
C THR A 183 -5.07 4.34 17.11
N LEU A 184 -4.98 5.03 15.96
CA LEU A 184 -5.54 6.37 15.76
C LEU A 184 -7.05 6.41 15.98
N ILE A 185 -7.82 5.48 15.39
CA ILE A 185 -9.29 5.46 15.56
C ILE A 185 -9.73 5.14 16.99
N ARG A 186 -8.87 4.48 17.79
CA ARG A 186 -9.19 4.08 19.17
C ARG A 186 -8.84 5.14 20.20
N HIS A 187 -7.78 5.89 19.94
CA HIS A 187 -7.18 6.77 20.95
C HIS A 187 -7.06 8.23 20.50
N GLY A 188 -7.31 8.52 19.22
CA GLY A 188 -7.14 9.86 18.65
C GLY A 188 -5.69 10.17 18.29
N ILE A 189 -5.52 11.17 17.42
CA ILE A 189 -4.24 11.54 16.83
C ILE A 189 -3.25 12.13 17.85
N HIS A 190 -3.70 12.66 18.98
CA HIS A 190 -2.84 13.30 20.00
C HIS A 190 -2.54 12.41 21.23
N SER A 191 -2.81 11.11 21.16
CA SER A 191 -2.64 10.21 22.32
C SER A 191 -1.21 9.68 22.53
N ASP A 192 -0.88 9.31 23.77
CA ASP A 192 0.36 8.58 24.05
C ASP A 192 0.37 7.16 23.47
N SER A 193 -0.80 6.60 23.16
CA SER A 193 -0.91 5.33 22.45
C SER A 193 -0.36 5.44 21.03
N ILE A 194 -0.72 6.49 20.27
CA ILE A 194 -0.18 6.67 18.92
C ILE A 194 1.33 6.95 18.96
N ARG A 195 1.82 7.71 19.94
CA ARG A 195 3.27 7.92 20.15
C ARG A 195 4.01 6.59 20.26
N ARG A 196 3.51 5.64 21.06
CA ARG A 196 4.10 4.30 21.22
C ARG A 196 4.00 3.46 19.95
N THR A 197 2.88 3.53 19.23
CA THR A 197 2.71 2.84 17.95
C THR A 197 3.69 3.35 16.90
N MET A 198 3.88 4.67 16.78
CA MET A 198 4.85 5.28 15.86
C MET A 198 6.28 4.86 16.18
N LEU A 199 6.67 4.79 17.46
CA LEU A 199 7.98 4.25 17.86
C LEU A 199 8.17 2.79 17.43
N ASN A 200 7.12 1.97 17.48
CA ASN A 200 7.21 0.59 17.02
C ASN A 200 7.31 0.49 15.49
N ILE A 201 6.59 1.34 14.76
CA ILE A 201 6.70 1.43 13.29
C ILE A 201 8.09 1.90 12.90
N ASP A 202 8.67 2.89 13.59
CA ASP A 202 10.04 3.35 13.34
C ASP A 202 11.06 2.20 13.53
N ARG A 203 10.91 1.37 14.58
CA ARG A 203 11.75 0.17 14.76
C ARG A 203 11.58 -0.86 13.63
N LEU A 204 10.36 -1.05 13.11
CA LEU A 204 10.10 -1.88 11.93
C LEU A 204 10.87 -1.34 10.73
N ILE A 205 10.76 -0.04 10.48
CA ILE A 205 11.47 0.64 9.38
C ILE A 205 12.98 0.50 9.53
N GLY A 206 13.53 0.62 10.75
CA GLY A 206 14.95 0.40 10.99
C GLY A 206 15.42 -1.00 10.60
N ARG A 207 14.64 -2.03 10.92
CA ARG A 207 14.94 -3.42 10.54
C ARG A 207 14.81 -3.63 9.03
N LEU A 208 13.74 -3.12 8.42
CA LEU A 208 13.56 -3.20 6.97
C LEU A 208 14.70 -2.49 6.24
N LEU A 209 15.02 -1.27 6.64
CA LEU A 209 16.10 -0.47 6.06
C LEU A 209 17.45 -1.19 6.14
N SER A 210 17.75 -1.84 7.28
CA SER A 210 18.97 -2.63 7.42
C SER A 210 19.04 -3.79 6.42
N VAL A 211 17.93 -4.51 6.22
CA VAL A 211 17.88 -5.64 5.30
C VAL A 211 17.91 -5.15 3.85
N THR A 212 17.13 -4.13 3.52
CA THR A 212 17.02 -3.62 2.14
C THR A 212 18.32 -2.99 1.67
N ILE A 213 19.04 -2.26 2.52
CA ILE A 213 20.38 -1.76 2.19
C ILE A 213 21.35 -2.92 1.95
N LYS A 214 21.40 -3.89 2.86
CA LYS A 214 22.31 -5.05 2.73
C LYS A 214 22.08 -5.82 1.43
N GLN A 215 20.83 -5.89 0.99
CA GLN A 215 20.39 -6.72 -0.12
C GLN A 215 20.18 -5.96 -1.43
N ASN A 216 20.45 -4.65 -1.43
CA ASN A 216 20.23 -3.73 -2.55
C ASN A 216 18.78 -3.78 -3.07
N ILE A 217 17.83 -3.51 -2.17
CA ILE A 217 16.38 -3.49 -2.41
C ILE A 217 15.87 -2.05 -2.31
N ASN A 218 15.05 -1.62 -3.26
CA ASN A 218 14.39 -0.33 -3.23
C ASN A 218 13.22 -0.37 -2.23
N LEU A 219 13.31 0.38 -1.14
CA LEU A 219 12.26 0.45 -0.11
C LEU A 219 11.42 1.71 -0.29
N ILE A 220 10.10 1.54 -0.42
CA ILE A 220 9.12 2.63 -0.46
C ILE A 220 8.22 2.49 0.76
N ILE A 221 8.05 3.57 1.53
CA ILE A 221 7.14 3.63 2.67
C ILE A 221 6.17 4.79 2.43
N LEU A 222 4.87 4.50 2.49
CA LEU A 222 3.81 5.47 2.20
C LEU A 222 2.54 5.17 3.01
N GLY A 223 1.58 6.09 2.97
CA GLY A 223 0.22 5.88 3.48
C GLY A 223 -0.80 5.74 2.35
N ASP A 224 -1.91 5.05 2.61
CA ASP A 224 -3.06 4.97 1.71
C ASP A 224 -3.91 6.24 1.75
N HIS A 225 -4.09 6.82 2.93
CA HIS A 225 -4.78 8.08 3.18
C HIS A 225 -4.32 8.71 4.50
N GLY A 226 -4.75 9.95 4.76
CA GLY A 226 -4.55 10.63 6.04
C GLY A 226 -5.58 10.25 7.11
N ILE A 227 -5.58 10.96 8.23
CA ILE A 227 -6.65 10.88 9.23
C ILE A 227 -6.98 12.28 9.74
N GLU A 228 -8.22 12.48 10.18
CA GLU A 228 -8.64 13.72 10.82
C GLU A 228 -9.49 13.44 12.07
N ASN A 229 -9.47 14.39 13.01
CA ASN A 229 -10.35 14.38 14.16
C ASN A 229 -11.75 14.86 13.74
N ILE A 230 -12.77 14.13 14.19
CA ILE A 230 -14.17 14.48 13.94
C ILE A 230 -14.72 15.16 15.19
N ASP A 231 -15.31 16.35 15.03
CA ASP A 231 -16.10 16.99 16.09
C ASP A 231 -17.58 16.60 15.91
N CYS A 232 -18.10 15.76 16.81
CA CYS A 232 -19.49 15.31 16.75
C CYS A 232 -20.51 16.45 16.88
N ARG A 233 -20.11 17.64 17.35
CA ARG A 233 -20.97 18.84 17.39
C ARG A 233 -21.18 19.46 16.00
N GLN A 234 -20.32 19.11 15.04
CA GLN A 234 -20.42 19.54 13.64
C GLN A 234 -21.12 18.50 12.76
N ALA A 235 -21.71 17.46 13.37
CA ALA A 235 -22.42 16.43 12.62
C ALA A 235 -23.69 17.01 11.97
N LEU A 236 -23.81 16.86 10.66
CA LEU A 236 -25.01 17.21 9.91
C LEU A 236 -25.99 16.03 9.94
N ASN A 237 -27.15 16.24 10.56
CA ASN A 237 -28.25 15.28 10.54
C ASN A 237 -29.15 15.54 9.34
N LEU A 238 -29.08 14.64 8.36
CA LEU A 238 -29.83 14.76 7.10
C LEU A 238 -31.34 14.71 7.29
N TYR A 239 -31.83 14.09 8.36
CA TYR A 239 -33.26 14.06 8.68
C TYR A 239 -33.82 15.42 9.07
N ASN A 240 -32.95 16.40 9.38
CA ASN A 240 -33.35 17.78 9.59
C ASN A 240 -33.53 18.54 8.26
N ILE A 241 -33.05 17.99 7.14
CA ILE A 241 -33.02 18.66 5.83
C ILE A 241 -33.94 17.94 4.83
N ILE A 242 -33.93 16.61 4.81
CA ILE A 242 -34.66 15.78 3.84
C ILE A 242 -35.53 14.77 4.60
N SER A 243 -36.77 14.60 4.15
CA SER A 243 -37.67 13.61 4.74
C SER A 243 -37.13 12.19 4.53
N GLN A 244 -37.16 11.37 5.59
CA GLN A 244 -36.86 9.92 5.54
C GLN A 244 -37.63 9.17 4.45
N ARG A 245 -38.83 9.65 4.10
CA ARG A 245 -39.66 9.05 3.06
C ARG A 245 -39.03 9.15 1.67
N GLN A 246 -38.16 10.13 1.43
CA GLN A 246 -37.54 10.42 0.14
C GLN A 246 -36.17 9.75 -0.06
N LEU A 247 -35.49 9.38 1.03
CA LEU A 247 -34.16 8.78 1.00
C LEU A 247 -34.23 7.25 0.87
N ASN A 248 -33.38 6.67 0.01
CA ASN A 248 -33.23 5.21 -0.12
C ASN A 248 -32.33 4.64 1.00
N LEU A 249 -32.55 3.39 1.43
CA LEU A 249 -31.79 2.67 2.47
C LEU A 249 -30.26 2.67 2.21
N TYR A 250 -29.84 2.70 0.95
CA TYR A 250 -28.42 2.81 0.59
C TYR A 250 -27.78 4.11 1.08
N THR A 251 -28.54 5.20 1.17
CA THR A 251 -28.09 6.49 1.67
C THR A 251 -27.70 6.40 3.15
N ASP A 252 -28.46 5.64 3.94
CA ASP A 252 -28.18 5.44 5.37
C ASP A 252 -26.93 4.59 5.60
N GLN A 253 -26.65 3.61 4.71
CA GLN A 253 -25.52 2.70 4.81
C GLN A 253 -24.15 3.38 4.58
N TYR A 254 -24.13 4.51 3.86
CA TYR A 254 -22.93 5.32 3.65
C TYR A 254 -22.83 6.51 4.62
N SER A 255 -23.80 6.71 5.52
CA SER A 255 -23.78 7.81 6.49
C SER A 255 -22.88 7.53 7.71
N GLY A 256 -22.18 8.56 8.20
CA GLY A 256 -21.56 8.60 9.52
C GLY A 256 -20.04 8.42 9.63
N THR A 257 -19.38 7.77 8.67
CA THR A 257 -17.89 7.64 8.65
C THR A 257 -17.29 7.47 7.25
N SER A 258 -18.10 7.58 6.20
CA SER A 258 -17.64 7.43 4.81
C SER A 258 -17.08 8.76 4.31
N PHE A 259 -15.92 8.72 3.66
CA PHE A 259 -15.25 9.86 3.01
C PHE A 259 -16.14 10.67 2.05
N SER A 260 -17.27 10.09 1.65
CA SER A 260 -18.28 10.68 0.81
C SER A 260 -19.65 10.23 1.27
N PHE A 261 -20.60 11.15 1.33
CA PHE A 261 -22.01 10.83 1.48
C PHE A 261 -22.69 11.02 0.14
N VAL A 262 -23.27 9.95 -0.42
CA VAL A 262 -23.96 10.00 -1.71
C VAL A 262 -25.45 9.72 -1.48
N VAL A 263 -26.28 10.68 -1.85
CA VAL A 263 -27.74 10.54 -1.76
C VAL A 263 -28.27 9.86 -3.02
N TYR A 264 -28.95 8.73 -2.83
CA TYR A 264 -29.69 8.10 -3.90
C TYR A 264 -31.20 8.31 -3.69
N PRO A 265 -31.92 8.90 -4.65
CA PRO A 265 -33.36 9.05 -4.54
C PRO A 265 -34.05 7.69 -4.55
N LYS A 266 -35.15 7.57 -3.82
CA LYS A 266 -36.04 6.42 -3.96
C LYS A 266 -36.62 6.35 -5.38
N SER A 267 -36.85 5.12 -5.85
CA SER A 267 -37.54 4.90 -7.13
C SER A 267 -38.88 5.67 -7.15
N GLY A 268 -39.16 6.36 -8.26
CA GLY A 268 -40.33 7.24 -8.41
C GLY A 268 -40.12 8.72 -8.02
N TYR A 269 -39.00 9.08 -7.37
CA TYR A 269 -38.67 10.47 -7.02
C TYR A 269 -37.68 11.15 -8.00
N LEU A 270 -37.27 10.45 -9.07
CA LEU A 270 -36.51 11.03 -10.17
C LEU A 270 -37.47 11.60 -11.24
N LYS A 271 -37.77 12.90 -11.18
CA LYS A 271 -38.13 13.61 -12.41
C LYS A 271 -36.84 13.79 -13.21
N LYS A 272 -36.83 13.34 -14.48
CA LYS A 272 -35.69 13.36 -15.44
C LYS A 272 -34.49 14.22 -14.99
N GLN A 273 -33.41 13.54 -14.61
CA GLN A 273 -32.03 14.03 -14.44
C GLN A 273 -31.84 15.32 -13.62
N SER A 274 -31.52 15.17 -12.34
CA SER A 274 -30.71 16.16 -11.62
C SER A 274 -29.90 15.42 -10.55
N PHE A 275 -28.60 15.25 -10.80
CA PHE A 275 -27.65 14.82 -9.79
C PHE A 275 -27.24 16.05 -8.99
N PHE A 276 -27.42 16.04 -7.67
CA PHE A 276 -26.88 17.06 -6.79
C PHE A 276 -25.72 16.45 -6.00
N PHE A 277 -24.51 16.95 -6.23
CA PHE A 277 -23.40 16.80 -5.31
C PHE A 277 -23.49 17.94 -4.31
N LEU A 278 -23.67 17.63 -3.01
CA LEU A 278 -23.43 18.60 -1.95
C LEU A 278 -21.94 18.50 -1.59
N PHE A 279 -21.21 19.59 -1.83
CA PHE A 279 -19.83 19.79 -1.38
C PHE A 279 -19.80 20.25 0.08
#